data_AF-A0AAF0JMY8-F1
#
_entry.id   AF-A0AAF0JMY8-F1
#
_cell.length_a   1.000
_cell.length_b   1.000
_cell.length_c   1.000
_cell.angle_alpha   90.00
_cell.angle_beta   90.00
_cell.angle_gamma   90.00
#
_symmetry.space_group_name_H-M   'P 1'
#
loop_
_entity.id
_entity.type
_entity.pdbx_description
1 polymer ?
#
loop_
_entity_poly.entity_id
_entity_poly.type
_entity_poly.pdbx_seq_one_letter_code
_entity_poly.pdbx_strand_id
1 'polypeptide(L)'
;MQDVIVYLGPSLSIEKAKRILPESVAEYRPPVKRGDLAVAVAKRPKAICIIDGLFFQDCSVGHREIMAALKSKIYVYGSSSMGALRACELDSFGMVGVGRIYEMYRDGIIESDDEVALACDPFSNEAVSDALVDMRINFERAVRGGVITGDERDILIRTASGIYYPNRTYRRVLKDARTAGEISGESFERLTRFLKEHPFSQKEEDAREVLRVVGDGV
;
A
#
# COMPACT_ATOMS: atom_id res chain seq x y z
N MET A 1 7.00 -23.10 -14.83
CA MET A 1 7.29 -21.89 -15.63
C MET A 1 6.78 -20.73 -14.79
N GLN A 2 7.54 -19.64 -14.68
CA GLN A 2 7.08 -18.48 -13.91
C GLN A 2 5.99 -17.78 -14.73
N ASP A 3 4.74 -18.06 -14.41
CA ASP A 3 3.58 -17.59 -15.16
C ASP A 3 3.03 -16.26 -14.60
N VAL A 4 3.57 -15.79 -13.47
CA VAL A 4 3.15 -14.58 -12.78
C VAL A 4 4.36 -13.67 -12.57
N ILE A 5 4.21 -12.37 -12.84
CA ILE A 5 5.19 -11.34 -12.48
C ILE A 5 4.60 -10.49 -11.36
N VAL A 6 5.33 -10.33 -10.25
CA VAL A 6 4.87 -9.56 -9.08
C VAL A 6 5.81 -8.38 -8.84
N TYR A 7 5.28 -7.16 -8.84
CA TYR A 7 6.00 -5.94 -8.48
C TYR A 7 5.77 -5.62 -7.01
N LEU A 8 6.80 -5.79 -6.19
CA LEU A 8 6.72 -5.73 -4.73
C LEU A 8 7.91 -4.97 -4.14
N GLY A 9 7.69 -4.24 -3.05
CA GLY A 9 8.73 -3.65 -2.23
C GLY A 9 8.30 -3.53 -0.77
N PRO A 10 8.14 -2.31 -0.23
CA PRO A 10 7.99 -2.09 1.21
C PRO A 10 6.68 -2.63 1.79
N SER A 11 5.65 -2.89 0.98
CA SER A 11 4.35 -3.33 1.49
C SER A 11 4.38 -4.76 2.05
N LEU A 12 5.25 -5.64 1.56
CA LEU A 12 5.43 -7.00 2.08
C LEU A 12 6.84 -7.49 1.74
N SER A 13 7.55 -8.08 2.72
CA SER A 13 8.88 -8.61 2.43
C SER A 13 8.81 -9.77 1.43
N ILE A 14 9.80 -9.84 0.55
CA ILE A 14 9.92 -10.90 -0.45
C ILE A 14 9.90 -12.29 0.21
N GLU A 15 10.56 -12.45 1.37
CA GLU A 15 10.54 -13.70 2.12
C GLU A 15 9.14 -14.14 2.56
N LYS A 16 8.32 -13.20 3.03
CA LYS A 16 6.92 -13.46 3.39
C LYS A 16 6.08 -13.76 2.15
N ALA A 17 6.30 -13.03 1.06
CA ALA A 17 5.59 -13.23 -0.21
C ALA A 17 5.84 -14.61 -0.80
N LYS A 18 7.10 -15.07 -0.82
CA LYS A 18 7.51 -16.40 -1.30
C LYS A 18 6.86 -17.56 -0.54
N ARG A 19 6.46 -17.35 0.72
CA ARG A 19 5.71 -18.36 1.50
C ARG A 19 4.26 -18.52 1.04
N ILE A 20 3.71 -17.50 0.37
CA ILE A 20 2.35 -17.50 -0.16
C ILE A 20 2.37 -17.94 -1.63
N LEU A 21 3.21 -17.30 -2.45
CA LEU A 21 3.35 -17.61 -3.86
C LEU A 21 4.83 -17.93 -4.18
N PRO A 22 5.20 -19.20 -4.32
CA PRO A 22 6.60 -19.61 -4.48
C PRO A 22 7.25 -19.10 -5.76
N GLU A 23 8.58 -18.98 -5.78
CA GLU A 23 9.35 -18.54 -6.96
C GLU A 23 9.28 -19.50 -8.15
N SER A 24 8.81 -20.73 -7.94
CA SER A 24 8.51 -21.67 -9.03
C SER A 24 7.32 -21.21 -9.89
N VAL A 25 6.46 -20.35 -9.33
CA VAL A 25 5.24 -19.81 -9.96
C VAL A 25 5.39 -18.32 -10.29
N ALA A 26 6.01 -17.54 -9.41
CA ALA A 26 6.11 -16.09 -9.54
C ALA A 26 7.55 -15.57 -9.69
N GLU A 27 7.74 -14.63 -10.60
CA GLU A 27 8.92 -13.77 -10.72
C GLU A 27 8.68 -12.49 -9.91
N TYR A 28 9.39 -12.34 -8.79
CA TYR A 28 9.34 -11.12 -7.98
C TYR A 28 10.29 -10.06 -8.54
N ARG A 29 9.77 -8.85 -8.71
CA ARG A 29 10.48 -7.66 -9.19
C ARG A 29 10.39 -6.53 -8.17
N PRO A 30 11.33 -5.57 -8.22
CA PRO A 30 11.23 -4.32 -7.45
C PRO A 30 9.90 -3.58 -7.70
N PRO A 31 9.55 -2.58 -6.89
CA PRO A 31 8.38 -1.73 -7.14
C PRO A 31 8.31 -1.23 -8.58
N VAL A 32 7.11 -1.25 -9.17
CA VAL A 32 6.91 -0.89 -10.58
C VAL A 32 7.29 0.57 -10.84
N LYS A 33 7.95 0.79 -11.96
CA LYS A 33 8.17 2.12 -12.53
C LYS A 33 7.84 2.17 -14.01
N ARG A 34 7.80 3.38 -14.56
CA ARG A 34 7.54 3.60 -15.99
C ARG A 34 8.52 2.81 -16.87
N GLY A 35 7.98 2.09 -17.84
CA GLY A 35 8.71 1.25 -18.78
C GLY A 35 8.79 -0.22 -18.39
N ASP A 36 8.62 -0.56 -17.12
CA ASP A 36 8.77 -1.94 -16.64
C ASP A 36 7.72 -2.89 -17.22
N LEU A 37 6.48 -2.40 -17.37
CA LEU A 37 5.39 -3.22 -17.88
C LEU A 37 5.58 -3.59 -19.34
N ALA A 38 6.23 -2.75 -20.16
CA ALA A 38 6.55 -3.11 -21.55
C ALA A 38 7.44 -4.36 -21.61
N VAL A 39 8.43 -4.45 -20.70
CA VAL A 39 9.33 -5.61 -20.57
C VAL A 39 8.58 -6.83 -20.01
N ALA A 40 7.68 -6.64 -19.04
CA ALA A 40 6.85 -7.73 -18.51
C ALA A 40 5.94 -8.33 -19.59
N VAL A 41 5.24 -7.50 -20.37
CA VAL A 41 4.33 -7.93 -21.44
C VAL A 41 5.06 -8.74 -22.51
N ALA A 42 6.31 -8.39 -22.83
CA ALA A 42 7.12 -9.14 -23.80
C ALA A 42 7.37 -10.60 -23.38
N LYS A 43 7.39 -10.91 -22.07
CA LYS A 43 7.48 -12.28 -21.55
C LYS A 43 6.18 -13.08 -21.66
N ARG A 44 5.06 -12.42 -21.97
CA ARG A 44 3.70 -13.01 -22.03
C ARG A 44 3.36 -13.86 -20.80
N PRO A 45 3.50 -13.33 -19.56
CA PRO A 45 3.02 -14.04 -18.38
C PRO A 45 1.49 -14.23 -18.46
N LYS A 46 0.95 -15.18 -17.70
CA LYS A 46 -0.50 -15.28 -17.51
C LYS A 46 -1.01 -14.07 -16.72
N ALA A 47 -0.27 -13.64 -15.70
CA ALA A 47 -0.67 -12.54 -14.83
C ALA A 47 0.48 -11.59 -14.46
N ILE A 48 0.13 -10.32 -14.25
CA ILE A 48 0.98 -9.30 -13.65
C ILE A 48 0.27 -8.80 -12.39
N CYS A 49 0.96 -8.82 -11.25
CA CYS A 49 0.49 -8.29 -9.98
C CYS A 49 1.29 -7.05 -9.63
N ILE A 50 0.61 -5.92 -9.48
CA ILE A 50 1.20 -4.65 -9.07
C ILE A 50 0.79 -4.41 -7.62
N ILE A 51 1.77 -4.45 -6.71
CA ILE A 51 1.55 -4.12 -5.30
C ILE A 51 2.16 -2.75 -5.05
N ASP A 52 3.48 -2.62 -5.23
CA ASP A 52 4.23 -1.40 -4.99
C ASP A 52 4.69 -0.72 -6.28
N GLY A 53 4.84 0.60 -6.22
CA GLY A 53 5.46 1.41 -7.28
C GLY A 53 6.14 2.65 -6.74
N LEU A 54 7.01 3.26 -7.55
CA LEU A 54 7.81 4.42 -7.17
C LEU A 54 7.14 5.76 -7.58
N PHE A 55 7.01 6.69 -6.64
CA PHE A 55 6.37 8.01 -6.85
C PHE A 55 7.36 9.17 -7.13
N PHE A 56 8.57 9.14 -6.54
CA PHE A 56 9.42 10.34 -6.44
C PHE A 56 10.70 10.28 -7.28
N GLN A 57 11.49 9.19 -7.18
CA GLN A 57 12.77 9.07 -7.90
C GLN A 57 12.59 8.68 -9.37
N ASP A 58 11.47 8.04 -9.69
CA ASP A 58 11.11 7.58 -11.03
C ASP A 58 9.66 7.99 -11.34
N CYS A 59 9.33 8.08 -12.63
CA CYS A 59 7.95 8.29 -13.04
C CYS A 59 7.09 7.08 -12.69
N SER A 60 5.94 7.31 -12.06
CA SER A 60 4.95 6.27 -11.81
C SER A 60 4.53 5.57 -13.09
N VAL A 61 4.18 4.28 -12.95
CA VAL A 61 3.68 3.47 -14.06
C VAL A 61 2.48 4.15 -14.69
N GLY A 62 2.51 4.30 -16.01
CA GLY A 62 1.45 5.00 -16.73
C GLY A 62 0.24 4.11 -17.01
N HIS A 63 -0.97 4.67 -16.99
CA HIS A 63 -2.19 3.95 -17.35
C HIS A 63 -2.09 3.25 -18.70
N ARG A 64 -1.44 3.88 -19.69
CA ARG A 64 -1.25 3.32 -21.03
C ARG A 64 -0.48 2.01 -21.03
N GLU A 65 0.45 1.83 -20.11
CA GLU A 65 1.25 0.60 -20.00
C GLU A 65 0.41 -0.55 -19.45
N ILE A 66 -0.39 -0.27 -18.41
CA ILE A 66 -1.34 -1.24 -17.84
C ILE A 66 -2.40 -1.63 -18.90
N MET A 67 -2.95 -0.64 -19.60
CA MET A 67 -3.89 -0.86 -20.69
C MET A 67 -3.30 -1.70 -21.83
N ALA A 68 -2.01 -1.55 -22.12
CA ALA A 68 -1.33 -2.39 -23.10
C ALA A 68 -1.24 -3.85 -22.63
N ALA A 69 -0.91 -4.10 -21.36
CA ALA A 69 -0.90 -5.44 -20.78
C ALA A 69 -2.29 -6.11 -20.86
N LEU A 70 -3.34 -5.38 -20.48
CA LEU A 70 -4.73 -5.86 -20.58
C LEU A 70 -5.12 -6.21 -22.03
N LYS A 71 -4.74 -5.36 -23.01
CA LYS A 71 -4.98 -5.64 -24.44
C LYS A 71 -4.23 -6.87 -24.95
N SER A 72 -3.08 -7.19 -24.34
CA SER A 72 -2.31 -8.41 -24.61
C SER A 72 -2.89 -9.67 -23.96
N LYS A 73 -4.10 -9.61 -23.39
CA LYS A 73 -4.79 -10.74 -22.72
C LYS A 73 -4.04 -11.28 -21.51
N ILE A 74 -3.27 -10.43 -20.85
CA ILE A 74 -2.61 -10.71 -19.58
C ILE A 74 -3.53 -10.24 -18.46
N TYR A 75 -3.75 -11.06 -17.43
CA TYR A 75 -4.49 -10.62 -16.26
C TYR A 75 -3.64 -9.63 -15.47
N VAL A 76 -4.19 -8.46 -15.14
CA VAL A 76 -3.48 -7.46 -14.33
C VAL A 76 -4.22 -7.27 -13.02
N TYR A 77 -3.53 -7.53 -11.91
CA TYR A 77 -4.02 -7.37 -10.55
C TYR A 77 -3.35 -6.16 -9.90
N GLY A 78 -4.11 -5.39 -9.10
CA GLY A 78 -3.59 -4.27 -8.33
C GLY A 78 -4.06 -4.32 -6.88
N SER A 79 -3.15 -4.04 -5.94
CA SER A 79 -3.44 -4.09 -4.51
C SER A 79 -2.53 -3.15 -3.69
N SER A 80 -2.91 -2.89 -2.44
CA SER A 80 -2.10 -2.27 -1.37
C SER A 80 -1.63 -0.83 -1.57
N SER A 81 -0.69 -0.58 -2.48
CA SER A 81 0.01 0.69 -2.61
C SER A 81 -0.39 1.34 -3.94
N MET A 82 0.57 1.67 -4.80
CA MET A 82 0.31 2.13 -6.17
C MET A 82 -0.58 1.15 -6.96
N GLY A 83 -0.52 -0.14 -6.65
CA GLY A 83 -1.38 -1.15 -7.26
C GLY A 83 -2.87 -0.90 -7.03
N ALA A 84 -3.27 -0.60 -5.80
CA ALA A 84 -4.67 -0.33 -5.44
C ALA A 84 -5.19 0.94 -6.15
N LEU A 85 -4.39 2.01 -6.15
CA LEU A 85 -4.70 3.25 -6.85
C LEU A 85 -4.92 2.99 -8.35
N ARG A 86 -3.98 2.30 -9.01
CA ARG A 86 -4.09 1.98 -10.44
C ARG A 86 -5.25 1.04 -10.75
N ALA A 87 -5.58 0.11 -9.85
CA ALA A 87 -6.74 -0.74 -10.01
C ALA A 87 -8.04 0.07 -9.97
N CYS A 88 -8.21 0.98 -9.01
CA CYS A 88 -9.39 1.85 -8.94
C CYS A 88 -9.57 2.69 -10.21
N GLU A 89 -8.48 3.15 -10.83
CA GLU A 89 -8.56 3.95 -12.05
C GLU A 89 -8.82 3.12 -13.32
N LEU A 90 -8.55 1.80 -13.28
CA LEU A 90 -8.53 0.92 -14.45
C LEU A 90 -9.42 -0.32 -14.34
N ASP A 91 -10.20 -0.46 -13.28
CA ASP A 91 -11.09 -1.59 -13.05
C ASP A 91 -12.15 -1.74 -14.15
N SER A 92 -12.73 -0.63 -14.58
CA SER A 92 -13.66 -0.51 -15.70
C SER A 92 -13.06 -0.93 -17.05
N PHE A 93 -11.72 -1.04 -17.13
CA PHE A 93 -10.99 -1.51 -18.30
C PHE A 93 -10.49 -2.97 -18.17
N GLY A 94 -10.76 -3.63 -17.03
CA GLY A 94 -10.45 -5.04 -16.80
C GLY A 94 -9.27 -5.30 -15.87
N MET A 95 -8.68 -4.27 -15.24
CA MET A 95 -7.75 -4.49 -14.13
C MET A 95 -8.51 -5.01 -12.90
N VAL A 96 -7.95 -5.97 -12.18
CA VAL A 96 -8.59 -6.56 -11.00
C VAL A 96 -8.01 -5.93 -9.75
N GLY A 97 -8.81 -5.12 -9.05
CA GLY A 97 -8.45 -4.61 -7.73
C GLY A 97 -8.72 -5.62 -6.62
N VAL A 98 -7.78 -5.73 -5.68
CA VAL A 98 -7.86 -6.66 -4.54
C VAL A 98 -7.46 -5.94 -3.26
N GLY A 99 -8.12 -6.27 -2.15
CA GLY A 99 -7.81 -5.76 -0.83
C GLY A 99 -8.55 -4.48 -0.44
N ARG A 100 -8.43 -4.15 0.84
CA ARG A 100 -9.21 -3.08 1.48
C ARG A 100 -8.85 -1.70 0.96
N ILE A 101 -7.60 -1.44 0.62
CA ILE A 101 -7.13 -0.13 0.14
C ILE A 101 -7.73 0.15 -1.24
N TYR A 102 -7.81 -0.86 -2.11
CA TYR A 102 -8.53 -0.74 -3.37
C TYR A 102 -10.01 -0.43 -3.16
N GLU A 103 -10.69 -1.16 -2.25
CA GLU A 103 -12.09 -0.87 -1.93
C GLU A 103 -12.29 0.56 -1.42
N MET A 104 -11.37 1.06 -0.57
CA MET A 104 -11.43 2.42 -0.05
C MET A 104 -11.29 3.47 -1.16
N TYR A 105 -10.44 3.24 -2.16
CA TYR A 105 -10.36 4.10 -3.35
C TYR A 105 -11.63 4.01 -4.20
N ARG A 106 -12.08 2.79 -4.52
CA ARG A 106 -13.27 2.53 -5.35
C ARG A 106 -14.52 3.17 -4.76
N ASP A 107 -14.67 3.09 -3.44
CA ASP A 107 -15.84 3.60 -2.71
C ASP A 107 -15.71 5.10 -2.36
N GLY A 108 -14.62 5.77 -2.75
CA GLY A 108 -14.39 7.20 -2.49
C GLY A 108 -14.11 7.53 -1.02
N ILE A 109 -13.74 6.55 -0.19
CA ILE A 109 -13.35 6.76 1.22
C ILE A 109 -11.99 7.47 1.28
N ILE A 110 -11.12 7.16 0.33
CA ILE A 110 -9.85 7.85 0.10
C ILE A 110 -9.71 8.17 -1.39
N GLU A 111 -9.07 9.29 -1.72
CA GLU A 111 -8.94 9.76 -3.11
C GLU A 111 -7.53 10.25 -3.45
N SER A 112 -6.73 10.62 -2.46
CA SER A 112 -5.40 11.19 -2.69
C SER A 112 -4.34 10.11 -2.90
N ASP A 113 -3.41 10.36 -3.84
CA ASP A 113 -2.19 9.57 -4.02
C ASP A 113 -1.33 9.54 -2.73
N ASP A 114 -1.40 10.59 -1.91
CA ASP A 114 -0.67 10.70 -0.65
C ASP A 114 -1.03 9.59 0.35
N GLU A 115 -2.21 8.97 0.19
CA GLU A 115 -2.73 7.96 1.11
C GLU A 115 -1.83 6.71 1.17
N VAL A 116 -1.35 6.30 0.00
CA VAL A 116 -0.49 5.14 -0.17
C VAL A 116 0.99 5.50 -0.25
N ALA A 117 1.31 6.79 -0.39
CA ALA A 117 2.67 7.30 -0.51
C ALA A 117 3.46 7.13 0.79
N LEU A 118 4.70 6.66 0.62
CA LEU A 118 5.71 6.61 1.66
C LEU A 118 7.10 6.78 1.03
N ALA A 119 8.06 7.22 1.82
CA ALA A 119 9.47 7.23 1.47
C ALA A 119 10.12 5.90 1.89
N CYS A 120 11.04 5.43 1.04
CA CYS A 120 11.91 4.30 1.32
C CYS A 120 13.37 4.74 1.33
N ASP A 121 14.19 4.01 2.07
CA ASP A 121 15.63 4.07 1.90
C ASP A 121 16.00 3.52 0.50
N PRO A 122 16.81 4.24 -0.29
CA PRO A 122 17.11 3.86 -1.67
C PRO A 122 18.02 2.62 -1.78
N PHE A 123 18.66 2.21 -0.69
CA PHE A 123 19.57 1.06 -0.68
C PHE A 123 18.90 -0.19 -0.11
N SER A 124 18.17 -0.06 1.02
CA SER A 124 17.49 -1.19 1.65
C SER A 124 16.06 -1.43 1.13
N ASN A 125 15.46 -0.45 0.43
CA ASN A 125 14.03 -0.43 0.08
C ASN A 125 13.07 -0.51 1.28
N GLU A 126 13.58 -0.32 2.50
CA GLU A 126 12.75 -0.30 3.70
C GLU A 126 12.03 1.04 3.80
N ALA A 127 10.77 1.01 4.24
CA ALA A 127 10.01 2.21 4.49
C ALA A 127 10.61 3.01 5.66
N VAL A 128 10.86 4.30 5.44
CA VAL A 128 11.35 5.24 6.47
C VAL A 128 10.24 6.18 6.97
N SER A 129 9.05 6.08 6.37
CA SER A 129 7.84 6.80 6.73
C SER A 129 6.63 5.86 6.67
N ASP A 130 5.55 6.24 7.32
CA ASP A 130 4.29 5.49 7.40
C ASP A 130 3.25 6.02 6.38
N ALA A 131 2.50 5.13 5.75
CA ALA A 131 1.40 5.48 4.84
C ALA A 131 0.19 6.01 5.62
N LEU A 132 -0.51 7.02 5.08
CA LEU A 132 -1.68 7.60 5.74
C LEU A 132 -2.82 6.59 5.89
N VAL A 133 -3.01 5.73 4.89
CA VAL A 133 -4.05 4.69 4.92
C VAL A 133 -3.87 3.71 6.08
N ASP A 134 -2.61 3.33 6.37
CA ASP A 134 -2.30 2.50 7.54
C ASP A 134 -2.57 3.25 8.85
N MET A 135 -2.26 4.56 8.91
CA MET A 135 -2.57 5.38 10.08
C MET A 135 -4.08 5.48 10.33
N ARG A 136 -4.88 5.73 9.27
CA ARG A 136 -6.35 5.80 9.36
C ARG A 136 -6.90 4.53 9.98
N ILE A 137 -6.47 3.38 9.48
CA ILE A 137 -6.95 2.07 9.95
C ILE A 137 -6.48 1.79 11.37
N ASN A 138 -5.24 2.12 11.72
CA ASN A 138 -4.73 1.92 13.07
C ASN A 138 -5.40 2.84 14.11
N PHE A 139 -5.68 4.10 13.77
CA PHE A 139 -6.41 4.98 14.66
C PHE A 139 -7.87 4.55 14.81
N GLU A 140 -8.51 4.07 13.75
CA GLU A 140 -9.85 3.46 13.83
C GLU A 140 -9.85 2.20 14.72
N ARG A 141 -8.83 1.33 14.60
CA ARG A 141 -8.64 0.18 15.51
C ARG A 141 -8.47 0.63 16.97
N ALA A 142 -7.73 1.71 17.20
CA ALA A 142 -7.53 2.28 18.53
C ALA A 142 -8.82 2.85 19.13
N VAL A 143 -9.67 3.50 18.30
CA VAL A 143 -11.01 3.95 18.72
C VAL A 143 -11.88 2.76 19.12
N ARG A 144 -11.93 1.71 18.30
CA ARG A 144 -12.71 0.49 18.61
C ARG A 144 -12.20 -0.23 19.86
N GLY A 145 -10.91 -0.14 20.15
CA GLY A 145 -10.28 -0.65 21.37
C GLY A 145 -10.44 0.25 22.60
N GLY A 146 -11.10 1.42 22.48
CA GLY A 146 -11.26 2.37 23.58
C GLY A 146 -9.97 3.07 24.01
N VAL A 147 -8.94 3.07 23.16
CA VAL A 147 -7.61 3.66 23.45
C VAL A 147 -7.64 5.18 23.28
N ILE A 148 -8.38 5.64 22.28
CA ILE A 148 -8.62 7.05 21.95
C ILE A 148 -10.09 7.26 21.56
N THR A 149 -10.53 8.51 21.52
CA THR A 149 -11.85 8.93 21.07
C THR A 149 -11.90 9.16 19.56
N GLY A 150 -13.12 9.26 19.00
CA GLY A 150 -13.32 9.62 17.59
C GLY A 150 -12.76 11.00 17.23
N ASP A 151 -12.91 11.98 18.12
CA ASP A 151 -12.38 13.33 17.93
C ASP A 151 -10.85 13.32 17.87
N GLU A 152 -10.20 12.56 18.77
CA GLU A 152 -8.75 12.38 18.76
C GLU A 152 -8.27 11.70 17.47
N ARG A 153 -9.00 10.69 16.97
CA ARG A 153 -8.71 10.07 15.67
C ARG A 153 -8.75 11.10 14.55
N ASP A 154 -9.78 11.94 14.50
CA ASP A 154 -9.95 12.91 13.42
C ASP A 154 -8.87 14.00 13.46
N ILE A 155 -8.49 14.44 14.67
CA ILE A 155 -7.33 15.30 14.91
C ILE A 155 -6.06 14.65 14.37
N LEU A 156 -5.77 13.40 14.75
CA LEU A 156 -4.55 12.70 14.35
C LEU A 156 -4.48 12.46 12.84
N ILE A 157 -5.60 12.12 12.20
CA ILE A 157 -5.68 11.99 10.74
C ILE A 157 -5.37 13.33 10.06
N ARG A 158 -5.97 14.42 10.52
CA ARG A 158 -5.71 15.77 9.98
C ARG A 158 -4.25 16.19 10.18
N THR A 159 -3.66 15.91 11.34
CA THR A 159 -2.24 16.14 11.61
C THR A 159 -1.37 15.32 10.67
N ALA A 160 -1.71 14.04 10.46
CA ALA A 160 -0.97 13.15 9.57
C ALA A 160 -1.05 13.59 8.09
N SER A 161 -2.22 14.01 7.61
CA SER A 161 -2.39 14.52 6.24
C SER A 161 -1.70 15.87 6.01
N GLY A 162 -1.45 16.63 7.07
CA GLY A 162 -0.71 17.89 7.00
C GLY A 162 0.82 17.73 6.94
N ILE A 163 1.34 16.52 7.16
CA ILE A 163 2.78 16.24 7.14
C ILE A 163 3.16 15.68 5.78
N TYR A 164 4.13 16.31 5.12
CA TYR A 164 4.71 15.81 3.88
C TYR A 164 5.20 14.35 4.06
N TYR A 165 4.71 13.42 3.24
CA TYR A 165 4.81 11.98 3.47
C TYR A 165 6.22 11.45 3.81
N PRO A 166 7.35 11.95 3.25
CA PRO A 166 8.67 11.45 3.65
C PRO A 166 9.02 11.68 5.12
N ASN A 167 8.34 12.63 5.76
CA ASN A 167 8.52 12.96 7.18
C ASN A 167 7.40 12.39 8.07
N ARG A 168 6.42 11.69 7.48
CA ARG A 168 5.23 11.22 8.18
C ARG A 168 5.55 9.93 8.91
N THR A 169 5.54 9.98 10.24
CA THR A 169 5.65 8.80 11.11
C THR A 169 4.64 8.89 12.24
N TYR A 170 4.20 7.75 12.78
CA TYR A 170 3.32 7.76 13.96
C TYR A 170 3.88 8.61 15.10
N ARG A 171 5.18 8.48 15.36
CA ARG A 171 5.88 9.26 16.39
C ARG A 171 5.77 10.76 16.15
N ARG A 172 5.94 11.21 14.91
CA ARG A 172 5.84 12.63 14.55
C ARG A 172 4.41 13.14 14.70
N VAL A 173 3.43 12.41 14.18
CA VAL A 173 2.01 12.76 14.26
C VAL A 173 1.56 12.93 15.72
N LEU A 174 1.87 11.94 16.57
CA LEU A 174 1.51 11.98 17.99
C LEU A 174 2.19 13.13 18.73
N LYS A 175 3.46 13.41 18.42
CA LYS A 175 4.20 14.52 19.04
C LYS A 175 3.63 15.88 18.65
N ASP A 176 3.31 16.07 17.36
CA ASP A 176 2.80 17.34 16.85
C ASP A 176 1.40 17.61 17.42
N ALA A 177 0.50 16.60 17.42
CA ALA A 177 -0.83 16.71 18.01
C ALA A 177 -0.78 17.01 19.53
N ARG A 178 0.14 16.35 20.27
CA ARG A 178 0.35 16.63 21.69
C ARG A 178 0.89 18.04 21.94
N THR A 179 1.85 18.49 21.12
CA THR A 179 2.47 19.82 21.27
C THR A 179 1.46 20.94 21.00
N ALA A 180 0.54 20.71 20.07
CA ALA A 180 -0.57 21.62 19.79
C ALA A 180 -1.67 21.60 20.88
N GLY A 181 -1.58 20.71 21.88
CA GLY A 181 -2.59 20.56 22.92
C GLY A 181 -3.89 19.91 22.45
N GLU A 182 -3.88 19.29 21.27
CA GLU A 182 -5.07 18.68 20.65
C GLU A 182 -5.34 17.26 21.17
N ILE A 183 -4.33 16.61 21.74
CA ILE A 183 -4.48 15.35 22.47
C ILE A 183 -3.84 15.43 23.86
N SER A 184 -4.41 14.70 24.82
CA SER A 184 -3.89 14.63 26.18
C SER A 184 -2.58 13.83 26.26
N GLY A 185 -1.81 14.05 27.34
CA GLY A 185 -0.63 13.23 27.63
C GLY A 185 -0.96 11.75 27.85
N GLU A 186 -2.13 11.45 28.42
CA GLU A 186 -2.61 10.09 28.63
C GLU A 186 -2.92 9.40 27.30
N SER A 187 -3.65 10.07 26.40
CA SER A 187 -3.97 9.55 25.07
C SER A 187 -2.72 9.32 24.23
N PHE A 188 -1.74 10.24 24.31
CA PHE A 188 -0.43 10.06 23.69
C PHE A 188 0.25 8.76 24.16
N GLU A 189 0.29 8.49 25.47
CA GLU A 189 0.93 7.30 26.04
C GLU A 189 0.16 6.01 25.70
N ARG A 190 -1.17 6.03 25.84
CA ARG A 190 -2.03 4.88 25.50
C ARG A 190 -1.90 4.50 24.04
N LEU A 191 -1.97 5.47 23.13
CA LEU A 191 -1.87 5.21 21.70
C LEU A 191 -0.45 4.79 21.29
N THR A 192 0.58 5.40 21.85
CA THR A 192 1.98 4.97 21.63
C THR A 192 2.17 3.51 22.04
N ARG A 193 1.63 3.11 23.19
CA ARG A 193 1.67 1.72 23.66
C ARG A 193 0.88 0.79 22.74
N PHE A 194 -0.34 1.15 22.39
CA PHE A 194 -1.21 0.36 21.52
C PHE A 194 -0.56 0.06 20.16
N LEU A 195 0.01 1.08 19.51
CA LEU A 195 0.69 0.91 18.21
C LEU A 195 1.93 0.00 18.29
N LYS A 196 2.60 -0.02 19.45
CA LYS A 196 3.75 -0.89 19.69
C LYS A 196 3.35 -2.34 19.99
N GLU A 197 2.29 -2.54 20.76
CA GLU A 197 1.81 -3.86 21.18
C GLU A 197 0.97 -4.56 20.10
N HIS A 198 0.31 -3.78 19.23
CA HIS A 198 -0.58 -4.27 18.19
C HIS A 198 -0.25 -3.70 16.79
N PRO A 199 1.01 -3.87 16.32
CA PRO A 199 1.40 -3.38 15.01
C PRO A 199 0.54 -4.03 13.93
N PHE A 200 0.11 -3.21 12.97
CA PHE A 200 -0.73 -3.67 11.86
C PHE A 200 -0.48 -2.78 10.65
N SER A 201 -0.40 -3.40 9.49
CA SER A 201 -0.31 -2.73 8.21
C SER A 201 -1.37 -3.32 7.29
N GLN A 202 -2.31 -2.48 6.87
CA GLN A 202 -3.28 -2.87 5.84
C GLN A 202 -2.55 -3.10 4.52
N LYS A 203 -1.49 -2.33 4.25
CA LYS A 203 -0.65 -2.55 3.06
C LYS A 203 -0.07 -3.97 3.02
N GLU A 204 0.36 -4.51 4.17
CA GLU A 204 0.84 -5.90 4.26
C GLU A 204 -0.28 -6.91 4.05
N GLU A 205 -1.45 -6.71 4.66
CA GLU A 205 -2.59 -7.63 4.52
C GLU A 205 -3.11 -7.69 3.07
N ASP A 206 -3.29 -6.53 2.43
CA ASP A 206 -3.71 -6.42 1.03
C ASP A 206 -2.70 -7.08 0.07
N ALA A 207 -1.40 -6.92 0.34
CA ALA A 207 -0.35 -7.56 -0.43
C ALA A 207 -0.38 -9.09 -0.28
N ARG A 208 -0.70 -9.61 0.90
CA ARG A 208 -0.88 -11.05 1.12
C ARG A 208 -2.13 -11.57 0.42
N GLU A 209 -3.22 -10.82 0.47
CA GLU A 209 -4.49 -11.19 -0.15
C GLU A 209 -4.36 -11.35 -1.66
N VAL A 210 -3.78 -10.38 -2.36
CA VAL A 210 -3.62 -10.47 -3.82
C VAL A 210 -2.73 -11.63 -4.24
N LEU A 211 -1.70 -11.98 -3.46
CA LEU A 211 -0.85 -13.14 -3.75
C LEU A 211 -1.61 -14.47 -3.62
N ARG A 212 -2.56 -14.57 -2.67
CA ARG A 212 -3.45 -15.74 -2.56
C ARG A 212 -4.41 -15.81 -3.73
N VAL A 213 -5.08 -14.70 -4.06
CA VAL A 213 -6.03 -14.61 -5.19
C VAL A 213 -5.35 -14.99 -6.51
N VAL A 214 -4.13 -14.49 -6.76
CA VAL A 214 -3.37 -14.83 -7.97
C VAL A 214 -2.91 -16.29 -7.94
N GLY A 215 -2.57 -16.85 -6.78
CA GLY A 215 -2.20 -18.26 -6.64
C GLY A 215 -3.35 -19.23 -6.92
N ASP A 216 -4.58 -18.88 -6.53
CA ASP A 216 -5.77 -19.71 -6.74
C ASP A 216 -6.32 -19.63 -8.17
N GLY A 217 -6.00 -18.57 -8.91
CA GLY A 217 -6.51 -18.28 -10.25
C GLY A 217 -5.58 -18.65 -11.42
N VAL A 218 -4.44 -19.29 -11.18
CA VAL A 218 -3.37 -19.56 -12.18
C VAL A 218 -3.15 -21.05 -12.45
#